data_AF-A0A7X9EYP7-F1
#
_entry.id   AF-A0A7X9EYP7-F1
#
_cell.length_a   1.000
_cell.length_b   1.000
_cell.length_c   1.000
_cell.angle_alpha   90.00
_cell.angle_beta   90.00
_cell.angle_gamma   90.00
#
_symmetry.space_group_name_H-M   'P 1'
#
loop_
_entity.id
_entity.type
_entity.pdbx_description
1 polymer ?
#
loop_
_entity_poly.entity_id
_entity_poly.type
_entity_poly.pdbx_seq_one_letter_code
_entity_poly.pdbx_strand_id
1 'polypeptide(L)'
;MRFFENDTFQAQLVDVRHLADLKNVLASLTQQQAFDAEFYRTHLQDFETISKDAMPAAKSLMVVACKDPAVRFTFTHAGRTISLLVPPTYLFAQRKVQETVQFFDRLLEAQGYHIAQALVPKKL
;
A
#
# COMPACT_ATOMS: atom_id res chain seq x y z
N MET A 1 -8.67 -13.73 6.10
CA MET A 1 -7.86 -14.76 6.79
C MET A 1 -6.43 -14.26 6.89
N ARG A 2 -5.74 -14.41 8.04
CA ARG A 2 -4.31 -14.04 8.15
C ARG A 2 -3.50 -15.03 7.30
N PHE A 3 -2.74 -14.52 6.34
CA PHE A 3 -1.99 -15.33 5.37
C PHE A 3 -0.54 -15.53 5.83
N PHE A 4 0.10 -14.48 6.31
CA PHE A 4 1.51 -14.49 6.69
C PHE A 4 1.78 -13.53 7.83
N GLU A 5 2.71 -13.88 8.72
CA GLU A 5 3.19 -12.99 9.78
C GLU A 5 4.63 -13.32 10.15
N ASN A 6 5.46 -12.29 10.28
CA ASN A 6 6.78 -12.36 10.90
C ASN A 6 7.07 -11.04 11.63
N ASP A 7 8.32 -10.84 12.06
CA ASP A 7 8.70 -9.64 12.80
C ASP A 7 8.52 -8.34 12.01
N THR A 8 8.51 -8.40 10.67
CA THR A 8 8.44 -7.25 9.76
C THR A 8 7.07 -7.09 9.11
N PHE A 9 6.41 -8.17 8.71
CA PHE A 9 5.22 -8.15 7.89
C PHE A 9 4.05 -8.87 8.55
N GLN A 10 2.86 -8.33 8.34
CA GLN A 10 1.59 -9.01 8.56
C GLN A 10 0.77 -8.91 7.29
N ALA A 11 0.43 -10.03 6.67
CA ALA A 11 -0.34 -10.07 5.44
C ALA A 11 -1.67 -10.80 5.62
N GLN A 12 -2.70 -10.28 4.96
CA GLN A 12 -4.02 -10.87 4.88
C GLN A 12 -4.45 -11.00 3.42
N LEU A 13 -5.08 -12.12 3.10
CA LEU A 13 -5.77 -12.30 1.84
C LEU A 13 -7.23 -11.92 1.99
N VAL A 14 -7.71 -11.11 1.05
CA VAL A 14 -9.11 -10.71 0.92
C VAL A 14 -9.60 -11.01 -0.49
N ASP A 15 -10.90 -11.22 -0.63
CA ASP A 15 -11.50 -11.53 -1.93
C ASP A 15 -11.41 -10.31 -2.87
N VAL A 16 -11.15 -10.55 -4.15
CA VAL A 16 -11.08 -9.48 -5.16
C VAL A 16 -12.40 -8.71 -5.29
N ARG A 17 -13.54 -9.31 -4.90
CA ARG A 17 -14.86 -8.65 -4.86
C ARG A 17 -14.87 -7.38 -4.02
N HIS A 18 -14.03 -7.28 -2.98
CA HIS A 18 -13.91 -6.07 -2.17
C HIS A 18 -13.43 -4.84 -2.98
N LEU A 19 -12.77 -5.05 -4.14
CA LEU A 19 -12.48 -3.94 -5.05
C LEU A 19 -13.73 -3.36 -5.68
N ALA A 20 -14.68 -4.21 -6.06
CA ALA A 20 -15.94 -3.77 -6.63
C ALA A 20 -16.76 -3.01 -5.58
N ASP A 21 -16.79 -3.53 -4.34
CA ASP A 21 -17.42 -2.86 -3.21
C ASP A 21 -16.81 -1.47 -2.98
N LEU A 22 -15.48 -1.37 -2.96
CA LEU A 22 -14.77 -0.09 -2.81
C LEU A 22 -15.13 0.89 -3.95
N LYS A 23 -15.19 0.43 -5.20
CA LYS A 23 -15.61 1.27 -6.34
C LYS A 23 -17.02 1.81 -6.16
N ASN A 24 -17.96 0.98 -5.72
CA ASN A 24 -19.34 1.40 -5.48
C ASN A 24 -19.43 2.46 -4.37
N VAL A 25 -18.66 2.29 -3.30
CA VAL A 25 -18.57 3.28 -2.21
C VAL A 25 -18.01 4.60 -2.71
N LEU A 26 -16.92 4.58 -3.48
CA LEU A 26 -16.33 5.80 -4.04
C LEU A 26 -17.30 6.52 -4.98
N ALA A 27 -17.99 5.79 -5.86
CA ALA A 27 -18.99 6.37 -6.74
C ALA A 27 -20.15 7.02 -5.97
N SER A 28 -20.62 6.38 -4.88
CA SER A 28 -21.66 6.93 -4.02
C SER A 28 -21.21 8.21 -3.31
N LEU A 29 -19.98 8.24 -2.78
CA LEU A 29 -19.41 9.42 -2.13
C LEU A 29 -19.25 10.60 -3.11
N THR A 30 -18.87 10.32 -4.36
CA THR A 30 -18.80 11.33 -5.42
C THR A 30 -20.17 11.90 -5.77
N GLN A 31 -21.20 11.05 -5.86
CA GLN A 31 -22.59 11.49 -6.08
C GLN A 31 -23.10 12.38 -4.94
N GLN A 32 -22.65 12.11 -3.71
CA GLN A 32 -22.98 12.90 -2.52
C GLN A 32 -22.15 14.18 -2.39
N GLN A 33 -21.27 14.49 -3.34
CA GLN A 33 -20.34 15.63 -3.29
C GLN A 33 -19.44 15.63 -2.04
N ALA A 34 -19.17 14.44 -1.47
CA ALA A 34 -18.24 14.30 -0.35
C ALA A 34 -16.78 14.55 -0.78
N PHE A 35 -16.51 14.45 -2.07
CA PHE A 35 -15.26 14.82 -2.71
C PHE A 35 -15.52 15.92 -3.74
N ASP A 36 -14.63 16.90 -3.82
CA ASP A 36 -14.61 17.78 -4.98
C ASP A 36 -14.08 17.02 -6.22
N ALA A 37 -14.41 17.54 -7.40
CA ALA A 37 -14.06 16.89 -8.66
C ALA A 37 -12.53 16.83 -8.91
N GLU A 38 -11.76 17.76 -8.33
CA GLU A 38 -10.31 17.81 -8.48
C GLU A 38 -9.64 16.71 -7.65
N PHE A 39 -10.10 16.50 -6.42
CA PHE A 39 -9.68 15.41 -5.54
C PHE A 39 -9.95 14.06 -6.20
N TYR A 40 -11.15 13.85 -6.74
CA TYR A 40 -11.50 12.61 -7.44
C TYR A 40 -10.55 12.33 -8.61
N ARG A 41 -10.35 13.33 -9.48
CA ARG A 41 -9.48 13.21 -10.66
C ARG A 41 -8.04 12.91 -10.27
N THR A 42 -7.52 13.57 -9.24
CA THR A 42 -6.11 13.49 -8.85
C THR A 42 -5.76 12.22 -8.07
N HIS A 43 -6.72 11.68 -7.30
CA HIS A 43 -6.43 10.60 -6.36
C HIS A 43 -7.15 9.28 -6.65
N LEU A 44 -8.26 9.31 -7.39
CA LEU A 44 -9.14 8.14 -7.55
C LEU A 44 -9.27 7.66 -9.00
N GLN A 45 -8.93 8.49 -10.00
CA GLN A 45 -9.06 8.12 -11.42
C GLN A 45 -8.20 6.91 -11.83
N ASP A 46 -6.95 6.85 -11.36
CA ASP A 46 -6.01 5.78 -11.73
C ASP A 46 -6.41 4.40 -11.17
N PHE A 47 -7.16 4.38 -10.06
CA PHE A 47 -7.68 3.15 -9.46
C PHE A 47 -8.68 2.43 -10.38
N GLU A 48 -9.52 3.18 -11.09
CA GLU A 48 -10.58 2.60 -11.92
C GLU A 48 -10.01 1.76 -13.07
N THR A 49 -8.92 2.24 -13.67
CA THR A 49 -8.31 1.69 -14.89
C THR A 49 -7.38 0.51 -14.59
N ILE A 50 -6.47 0.65 -13.62
CA ILE A 50 -5.32 -0.26 -13.52
C ILE A 50 -5.67 -1.60 -12.86
N SER A 51 -6.74 -1.64 -12.07
CA SER A 51 -7.23 -2.88 -11.45
C SER A 51 -7.66 -3.97 -12.45
N LYS A 52 -8.04 -3.62 -13.69
CA LYS A 52 -8.49 -4.60 -14.71
C LYS A 52 -7.37 -5.13 -15.59
N ASP A 53 -6.41 -4.28 -15.94
CA ASP A 53 -5.43 -4.60 -16.99
C ASP A 53 -4.20 -5.34 -16.44
N ALA A 54 -3.82 -5.10 -15.19
CA ALA A 54 -2.60 -5.69 -14.62
C ALA A 54 -2.74 -7.19 -14.29
N MET A 55 -3.89 -7.62 -13.79
CA MET A 55 -4.15 -9.03 -13.43
C MET A 55 -5.63 -9.40 -13.60
N PRO A 56 -6.12 -9.59 -14.85
CA PRO A 56 -7.53 -9.87 -15.12
C PRO A 56 -8.04 -11.18 -14.51
N ALA A 57 -7.15 -12.12 -14.20
CA ALA A 57 -7.46 -13.40 -13.57
C ALA A 57 -7.28 -13.42 -12.03
N ALA A 58 -6.98 -12.27 -11.40
CA ALA A 58 -6.79 -12.20 -9.96
C ALA A 58 -8.07 -12.59 -9.20
N LYS A 59 -7.94 -13.50 -8.24
CA LYS A 59 -9.05 -13.95 -7.37
C LYS A 59 -8.99 -13.35 -5.97
N SER A 60 -7.87 -12.73 -5.62
CA SER A 60 -7.62 -12.24 -4.27
C SER A 60 -6.72 -11.01 -4.30
N LEU A 61 -6.85 -10.20 -3.26
CA LEU A 61 -5.93 -9.14 -2.92
C LEU A 61 -5.15 -9.51 -1.67
N MET A 62 -3.89 -9.08 -1.63
CA MET A 62 -3.07 -9.18 -0.43
C MET A 62 -2.90 -7.79 0.19
N VAL A 63 -3.40 -7.64 1.41
CA VAL A 63 -3.17 -6.44 2.22
C VAL A 63 -2.00 -6.73 3.13
N VAL A 64 -0.92 -5.95 3.01
CA VAL A 64 0.30 -6.12 3.78
C VAL A 64 0.52 -4.90 4.68
N ALA A 65 0.59 -5.14 5.98
CA ALA A 65 1.11 -4.19 6.95
C ALA A 65 2.60 -4.48 7.18
N CYS A 66 3.43 -3.45 7.08
CA CYS A 66 4.87 -3.52 7.36
C CYS A 66 5.15 -2.73 8.64
N LYS A 67 5.86 -3.35 9.59
CA LYS A 67 6.37 -2.65 10.77
C LYS A 67 7.50 -1.74 10.34
N ASP A 68 7.35 -0.46 10.67
CA ASP A 68 8.28 0.59 10.27
C ASP A 68 8.69 1.36 11.53
N PRO A 69 9.84 1.02 12.15
CA PRO A 69 10.27 1.65 13.38
C PRO A 69 10.77 3.08 13.13
N ALA A 70 10.62 3.96 14.13
CA ALA A 70 11.18 5.30 14.08
C ALA A 70 12.72 5.25 14.00
N VAL A 71 13.29 6.11 13.15
CA VAL A 71 14.74 6.16 12.95
C VAL A 71 15.32 7.33 13.75
N ARG A 72 16.37 7.07 14.51
CA ARG A 72 17.11 8.11 15.23
C ARG A 72 18.26 8.61 14.37
N PHE A 73 18.25 9.91 14.08
CA PHE A 73 19.39 10.59 13.47
C PHE A 73 20.18 11.31 14.54
N THR A 74 21.49 11.35 14.33
CA THR A 74 22.42 12.08 15.17
C THR A 74 23.32 12.88 14.24
N PHE A 75 23.43 14.19 14.48
CA PHE A 75 24.31 15.04 13.70
C PHE A 75 24.99 16.06 14.61
N THR A 76 26.17 16.50 14.19
CA THR A 76 26.96 17.48 14.92
C THR A 76 26.80 18.84 14.27
N HIS A 77 26.37 19.84 15.04
CA HIS A 77 26.21 21.22 14.61
C HIS A 77 26.84 22.16 15.63
N ALA A 78 27.78 23.01 15.20
CA ALA A 78 28.54 23.91 16.06
C ALA A 78 29.17 23.22 17.29
N GLY A 79 29.73 22.02 17.09
CA GLY A 79 30.33 21.21 18.16
C GLY A 79 29.33 20.55 19.12
N ARG A 80 28.02 20.73 18.92
CA ARG A 80 26.96 20.06 19.71
C ARG A 80 26.39 18.89 18.95
N THR A 81 26.16 17.79 19.67
CA THR A 81 25.45 16.62 19.12
C THR A 81 23.95 16.81 19.29
N ILE A 82 23.20 16.75 18.20
CA ILE A 82 21.74 16.85 18.18
C ILE A 82 21.17 15.49 17.77
N SER A 83 20.21 14.98 18.54
CA SER A 83 19.49 13.73 18.22
C SER A 83 18.04 14.03 17.89
N LEU A 84 17.56 13.51 16.77
CA LEU A 84 16.17 13.64 16.31
C LEU A 84 15.59 12.25 16.03
N LEU A 85 14.31 12.07 16.37
CA LEU A 85 13.52 10.93 15.93
C LEU A 85 12.75 11.34 14.68
N VAL A 86 12.98 10.61 13.59
CA VAL A 86 12.29 10.81 12.32
C VAL A 86 11.19 9.74 12.20
N PRO A 87 9.93 10.15 11.97
CA PRO A 87 8.84 9.20 11.80
C PRO A 87 9.07 8.26 10.61
N PRO A 88 8.58 7.02 10.70
CA PRO A 88 8.81 5.96 9.72
C PRO A 88 8.44 6.32 8.26
N THR A 89 7.48 7.22 8.08
CA THR A 89 6.94 7.60 6.77
C THR A 89 7.86 8.49 5.93
N TYR A 90 8.91 9.07 6.51
CA TYR A 90 9.76 10.05 5.81
C TYR A 90 10.93 9.41 5.05
N LEU A 91 11.31 8.19 5.38
CA LEU A 91 12.48 7.53 4.81
C LEU A 91 12.09 6.34 3.96
N PHE A 92 12.68 6.24 2.77
CA PHE A 92 12.71 5.04 1.93
C PHE A 92 11.34 4.40 1.66
N ALA A 93 10.25 5.18 1.65
CA ALA A 93 8.90 4.65 1.51
C ALA A 93 8.72 3.83 0.22
N GLN A 94 9.22 4.31 -0.92
CA GLN A 94 9.17 3.59 -2.19
C GLN A 94 10.00 2.30 -2.16
N ARG A 95 11.21 2.37 -1.59
CA ARG A 95 12.09 1.20 -1.44
C ARG A 95 11.43 0.11 -0.60
N LYS A 96 10.81 0.48 0.52
CA LYS A 96 10.08 -0.46 1.39
C LYS A 96 8.92 -1.14 0.67
N VAL A 97 8.18 -0.40 -0.18
CA VAL A 97 7.13 -0.98 -1.02
C VAL A 97 7.72 -2.00 -2.00
N GLN A 98 8.80 -1.67 -2.69
CA GLN A 98 9.47 -2.58 -3.63
C GLN A 98 9.99 -3.84 -2.93
N GLU A 99 10.67 -3.69 -1.79
CA GLU A 99 11.19 -4.80 -0.99
C GLU A 99 10.05 -5.71 -0.50
N THR A 100 8.90 -5.12 -0.13
CA THR A 100 7.70 -5.89 0.25
C THR A 100 7.17 -6.71 -0.92
N VAL A 101 7.02 -6.12 -2.10
CA VAL A 101 6.55 -6.83 -3.31
C VAL A 101 7.51 -7.96 -3.66
N GLN A 102 8.82 -7.69 -3.71
CA GLN A 102 9.84 -8.69 -4.04
C GLN A 102 9.90 -9.84 -3.01
N PHE A 103 9.65 -9.55 -1.73
CA PHE A 103 9.60 -10.57 -0.70
C PHE A 103 8.43 -11.54 -0.96
N PHE A 104 7.22 -11.00 -1.13
CA PHE A 104 6.04 -11.83 -1.31
C PHE A 104 6.00 -12.51 -2.68
N ASP A 105 6.53 -11.87 -3.73
CA ASP A 105 6.61 -12.47 -5.06
C ASP A 105 7.49 -13.72 -5.03
N ARG A 106 8.69 -13.66 -4.44
CA ARG A 106 9.56 -14.84 -4.25
C ARG A 106 8.94 -15.92 -3.37
N LEU A 107 8.21 -15.52 -2.32
CA LEU A 107 7.52 -16.46 -1.42
C LEU A 107 6.45 -17.26 -2.16
N LEU A 108 5.73 -16.59 -3.06
CA LEU A 108 4.58 -17.14 -3.77
C LEU A 108 4.94 -17.80 -5.11
N GLU A 109 6.03 -17.38 -5.74
CA GLU A 109 6.54 -17.94 -6.99
C GLU A 109 6.85 -19.43 -6.85
N ALA A 110 7.39 -19.84 -5.70
CA ALA A 110 7.62 -21.24 -5.35
C ALA A 110 6.33 -22.10 -5.36
N GLN A 111 5.16 -21.46 -5.28
CA GLN A 111 3.84 -22.08 -5.35
C GLN A 111 3.11 -21.81 -6.67
N GLY A 112 3.77 -21.18 -7.64
CA GLY A 112 3.20 -20.88 -8.96
C GLY A 112 2.26 -19.67 -8.97
N TYR A 113 2.30 -18.82 -7.95
CA TYR A 113 1.53 -17.58 -7.89
C TYR A 113 2.43 -16.38 -8.20
N HIS A 114 1.83 -15.35 -8.81
CA HIS A 114 2.48 -14.07 -9.10
C HIS A 114 1.74 -12.94 -8.39
N ILE A 115 2.47 -11.88 -8.07
CA ILE A 115 1.90 -10.69 -7.43
C ILE A 115 2.14 -9.47 -8.31
N ALA A 116 1.11 -8.65 -8.47
CA ALA A 116 1.24 -7.28 -8.96
C ALA A 116 0.84 -6.30 -7.87
N GLN A 117 1.48 -5.13 -7.84
CA GLN A 117 1.07 -4.06 -6.95
C GLN A 117 -0.31 -3.55 -7.37
N ALA A 118 -1.30 -3.68 -6.49
CA ALA A 118 -2.59 -3.05 -6.69
C ALA A 118 -2.46 -1.53 -6.53
N LEU A 119 -3.03 -0.77 -7.47
CA LEU A 119 -3.22 0.67 -7.32
C LEU A 119 -4.58 0.89 -6.69
N VAL A 120 -4.58 1.18 -5.38
CA VAL A 120 -5.79 1.49 -4.61
C VAL A 120 -5.58 2.80 -3.86
N PRO A 121 -6.64 3.58 -3.58
CA PRO A 121 -6.53 4.76 -2.74
C PRO A 121 -5.99 4.37 -1.35
N LYS A 122 -4.83 4.91 -0.97
CA LYS A 122 -4.18 4.61 0.31
C LYS A 122 -4.74 5.43 1.48
N LYS A 123 -5.43 6.54 1.17
CA LYS A 123 -6.11 7.45 2.09
C LYS A 123 -7.39 7.92 1.42
N LEU A 124 -8.45 8.04 2.20
CA LEU A 124 -9.73 8.66 1.87
C LEU A 124 -10.02 9.73 2.92
#